data_AF-A0A5B9W214-F1
#
_entry.id   AF-A0A5B9W214-F1
#
_cell.length_a   1.000
_cell.length_b   1.000
_cell.length_c   1.000
_cell.angle_alpha   90.00
_cell.angle_beta   90.00
_cell.angle_gamma   90.00
#
_symmetry.space_group_name_H-M   'P 1'
#
loop_
_entity.id
_entity.type
_entity.pdbx_description
1 polymer ?
#
loop_
_entity_poly.entity_id
_entity_poly.type
_entity_poly.pdbx_seq_one_letter_code
_entity_poly.pdbx_strand_id
1 'polypeptide(L)'
;MEESKSASAAECLGPQCAAMVLDWLRARAGEAAGAGAGAVAVAGPRSEARQGLLWRSAPYSEDSPRIASTAELAGAIEHLQYAVFRRFENTLTRAERIRLDNSIENALFKVDRYLARADEAEVAANAPEVATLRAAIREGREKAERMRTQARRAELKLAQLTTLSPETFEEFVAELFESLGYEVEQTGGSGDEGADLRLRRKDMVAIVQCKYHKRGVVGSPELQKFLGTVHHTRSHKGFFVTTSSFSLAAERFVAEHPIELIDGPRLVELVQHAMGPGARREPLPAWF
;
A
#
# COMPACT_ATOMS: atom_id res chain seq x y z
N MET A 1 50.22 4.59 -5.50
CA MET A 1 49.70 5.04 -4.20
C MET A 1 48.72 6.16 -4.48
N GLU A 2 47.49 5.94 -4.93
CA GLU A 2 46.50 4.89 -4.64
C GLU A 2 46.27 4.66 -3.14
N GLU A 3 45.16 5.23 -2.69
CA GLU A 3 44.10 4.68 -1.81
C GLU A 3 43.63 5.75 -0.79
N SER A 4 42.36 5.89 -0.43
CA SER A 4 41.09 5.45 -1.01
C SER A 4 39.94 6.27 -0.36
N LYS A 5 38.87 6.47 -1.15
CA LYS A 5 37.43 6.36 -0.82
C LYS A 5 36.87 6.97 0.49
N SER A 6 35.92 7.89 0.34
CA SER A 6 34.50 7.53 0.17
C SER A 6 33.68 8.73 -0.30
N ALA A 7 33.27 8.73 -1.57
CA ALA A 7 32.26 9.65 -2.08
C ALA A 7 31.09 8.82 -2.59
N SER A 8 29.97 8.98 -1.89
CA SER A 8 28.59 8.95 -2.38
C SER A 8 28.27 8.03 -3.56
N ALA A 9 27.46 7.00 -3.28
CA ALA A 9 26.65 6.33 -4.29
C ALA A 9 25.66 7.35 -4.88
N ALA A 10 26.14 8.12 -5.85
CA ALA A 10 25.31 9.04 -6.63
C ALA A 10 24.42 8.22 -7.57
N GLU A 11 23.12 8.42 -7.40
CA GLU A 11 22.05 7.98 -8.27
C GLU A 11 22.37 8.35 -9.73
N CYS A 12 22.57 7.34 -10.59
CA CYS A 12 22.79 7.57 -12.01
C CYS A 12 21.44 7.80 -12.71
N LEU A 13 21.01 9.06 -12.79
CA LEU A 13 19.83 9.49 -13.57
C LEU A 13 20.27 10.38 -14.74
N GLY A 14 21.02 9.80 -15.68
CA GLY A 14 21.45 10.52 -16.88
C GLY A 14 21.66 9.62 -18.11
N PRO A 15 21.63 10.20 -19.33
CA PRO A 15 21.70 9.47 -20.61
C PRO A 15 23.00 8.65 -20.81
N GLN A 16 24.03 8.90 -20.01
CA GLN A 16 25.28 8.14 -20.02
C GLN A 16 25.12 6.71 -19.45
N CYS A 17 24.14 6.46 -18.57
CA CYS A 17 23.86 5.12 -18.06
C CYS A 17 23.13 4.22 -19.09
N ALA A 18 22.41 4.80 -20.06
CA ALA A 18 21.75 4.03 -21.12
C ALA A 18 22.77 3.38 -22.09
N ALA A 19 23.90 4.05 -22.35
CA ALA A 19 24.96 3.51 -23.19
C ALA A 19 25.64 2.28 -22.55
N MET A 20 25.91 2.32 -21.25
CA MET A 20 26.50 1.20 -20.51
C MET A 20 25.59 -0.03 -20.48
N VAL A 21 24.27 0.16 -20.34
CA VAL A 21 23.29 -0.94 -20.37
C VAL A 21 23.18 -1.55 -21.78
N LEU A 22 23.24 -0.71 -22.82
CA LEU A 22 23.21 -1.19 -24.21
C LEU A 22 24.47 -1.97 -24.60
N ASP A 23 25.65 -1.55 -24.15
CA ASP A 23 26.89 -2.29 -24.40
C ASP A 23 26.96 -3.60 -23.61
N TRP A 24 26.44 -3.63 -22.38
CA TRP A 24 26.30 -4.87 -21.60
C TRP A 24 25.35 -5.88 -22.26
N LEU A 25 24.23 -5.42 -22.83
CA LEU A 25 23.29 -6.28 -23.56
C LEU A 25 23.89 -6.84 -24.86
N ARG A 26 24.69 -6.04 -25.58
CA ARG A 26 25.38 -6.50 -26.80
C ARG A 26 26.47 -7.52 -26.51
N ALA A 27 27.20 -7.37 -25.41
CA ALA A 27 28.21 -8.33 -24.98
C ALA A 27 27.61 -9.73 -24.73
N ARG A 28 26.42 -9.81 -24.10
CA ARG A 28 25.72 -11.09 -23.87
C ARG A 28 25.08 -11.69 -25.13
N ALA A 29 24.67 -10.86 -26.09
CA ALA A 29 24.17 -11.33 -27.37
C ALA A 29 25.28 -11.95 -28.24
N GLY A 30 26.52 -11.47 -28.10
CA GLY A 30 27.70 -12.04 -28.77
C GLY A 30 28.12 -13.41 -28.21
N GLU A 31 27.98 -13.64 -26.91
CA GLU A 31 28.31 -14.92 -26.28
C GLU A 31 27.36 -16.07 -26.69
N ALA A 32 26.11 -15.76 -27.03
CA ALA A 32 25.13 -16.76 -27.48
C ALA A 32 25.36 -17.25 -28.93
N ALA A 33 26.16 -16.54 -29.74
CA ALA A 33 26.40 -16.87 -31.15
C ALA A 33 27.59 -17.83 -31.36
N GLY A 34 28.34 -18.18 -30.31
CA GLY A 34 29.58 -18.97 -30.40
C GLY A 34 29.45 -20.49 -30.22
N ALA A 35 28.27 -21.02 -29.92
CA ALA A 35 28.10 -22.45 -29.64
C ALA A 35 27.15 -23.13 -30.65
N GLY A 36 27.74 -23.83 -31.62
CA GLY A 36 27.10 -24.97 -32.28
C GLY A 36 26.44 -24.72 -33.65
N ALA A 37 27.26 -24.61 -34.69
CA ALA A 37 26.83 -24.91 -36.05
C ALA A 37 26.73 -26.45 -36.22
N GLY A 38 25.53 -26.93 -36.54
CA GLY A 38 25.24 -28.33 -36.79
C GLY A 38 23.79 -28.53 -37.20
N ALA A 39 23.44 -28.03 -38.39
CA ALA A 39 22.12 -28.13 -38.96
C ALA A 39 21.80 -29.58 -39.38
N VAL A 40 20.75 -30.16 -38.79
CA VAL A 40 19.87 -31.10 -39.49
C VAL A 40 18.48 -30.50 -39.46
N ALA A 41 18.04 -29.98 -40.61
CA ALA A 41 16.73 -29.42 -40.81
C ALA A 41 15.70 -30.56 -40.87
N VAL A 42 14.97 -30.77 -39.78
CA VAL A 42 13.64 -31.37 -39.83
C VAL A 42 12.65 -30.22 -39.62
N ALA A 43 11.99 -29.85 -40.70
CA ALA A 43 10.94 -28.83 -40.70
C ALA A 43 9.71 -29.36 -39.95
N GLY A 44 9.72 -29.28 -38.62
CA GLY A 44 8.51 -29.23 -37.82
C GLY A 44 7.89 -27.83 -37.93
N PRO A 45 6.55 -27.68 -37.86
CA PRO A 45 5.93 -26.37 -37.92
C PRO A 45 6.50 -25.50 -36.80
N ARG A 46 7.08 -24.35 -37.17
CA ARG A 46 7.61 -23.36 -36.22
C ARG A 46 6.52 -23.06 -35.20
N SER A 47 6.75 -23.45 -33.96
CA SER A 47 5.93 -23.01 -32.84
C SER A 47 6.08 -21.49 -32.74
N GLU A 48 5.15 -20.75 -33.33
CA GLU A 48 4.95 -19.34 -33.02
C GLU A 48 4.97 -19.19 -31.50
N ALA A 49 5.53 -18.07 -31.03
CA ALA A 49 5.62 -17.73 -29.61
C ALA A 49 4.21 -17.63 -28.97
N ARG A 50 3.61 -18.78 -28.64
CA ARG A 50 2.28 -18.91 -28.03
C ARG A 50 2.23 -18.41 -26.59
N GLN A 51 3.40 -18.31 -25.94
CA GLN A 51 3.53 -17.78 -24.58
C GLN A 51 2.96 -16.36 -24.47
N GLY A 52 3.09 -15.50 -25.49
CA GLY A 52 2.54 -14.12 -25.43
C GLY A 52 1.02 -14.01 -25.65
N LEU A 53 0.38 -15.02 -26.26
CA LEU A 53 -1.04 -15.00 -26.59
C LEU A 53 -1.93 -15.54 -25.46
N LEU A 54 -1.40 -16.50 -24.68
CA LEU A 54 -2.15 -17.17 -23.62
C LEU A 54 -2.46 -16.25 -22.42
N TRP A 55 -1.63 -15.23 -22.18
CA TRP A 55 -1.62 -14.45 -20.93
C TRP A 55 -2.06 -12.99 -21.10
N ARG A 56 -2.90 -12.70 -22.10
CA ARG A 56 -3.45 -11.36 -22.31
C ARG A 56 -4.40 -10.98 -21.15
N SER A 57 -4.31 -9.73 -20.70
CA SER A 57 -5.17 -9.14 -19.66
C SER A 57 -6.56 -8.74 -20.15
N ALA A 58 -6.93 -9.11 -21.38
CA ALA A 58 -8.26 -8.87 -21.91
C ALA A 58 -9.28 -9.75 -21.16
N PRO A 59 -10.53 -9.30 -20.97
CA PRO A 59 -11.58 -10.14 -20.41
C PRO A 59 -11.69 -11.45 -21.19
N TYR A 60 -12.02 -12.53 -20.49
CA TYR A 60 -12.25 -13.83 -21.12
C TYR A 60 -13.28 -13.74 -22.26
N SER A 61 -13.00 -14.45 -23.35
CA SER A 61 -13.94 -14.75 -24.44
C SER A 61 -13.85 -16.23 -24.81
N GLU A 62 -14.90 -16.80 -25.42
CA GLU A 62 -14.89 -18.22 -25.85
C GLU A 62 -13.74 -18.56 -26.83
N ASP A 63 -13.27 -17.55 -27.56
CA ASP A 63 -12.14 -17.63 -28.49
C ASP A 63 -10.75 -17.58 -27.80
N SER A 64 -10.72 -17.49 -26.47
CA SER A 64 -9.45 -17.40 -25.73
C SER A 64 -8.61 -18.68 -25.93
N PRO A 65 -7.30 -18.54 -26.23
CA PRO A 65 -6.46 -19.70 -26.52
C PRO A 65 -6.40 -20.65 -25.31
N ARG A 66 -6.58 -21.94 -25.61
CA ARG A 66 -6.70 -23.04 -24.64
C ARG A 66 -5.32 -23.62 -24.31
N ILE A 67 -5.12 -24.02 -23.05
CA ILE A 67 -3.97 -24.84 -22.65
C ILE A 67 -4.14 -26.22 -23.29
N ALA A 68 -3.16 -26.69 -24.06
CA ALA A 68 -3.20 -27.91 -24.84
C ALA A 68 -2.21 -28.99 -24.36
N SER A 69 -1.26 -28.65 -23.48
CA SER A 69 -0.25 -29.59 -22.98
C SER A 69 0.07 -29.38 -21.50
N THR A 70 0.72 -30.37 -20.88
CA THR A 70 1.23 -30.32 -19.50
C THR A 70 2.27 -29.21 -19.30
N ALA A 71 3.12 -28.95 -20.30
CA ALA A 71 4.06 -27.84 -20.26
C ALA A 71 3.36 -26.47 -20.27
N GLU A 72 2.28 -26.33 -21.05
CA GLU A 72 1.47 -25.12 -21.04
C GLU A 72 0.66 -24.98 -19.73
N LEU A 73 0.27 -26.09 -19.10
CA LEU A 73 -0.36 -26.08 -17.77
C LEU A 73 0.63 -25.58 -16.71
N ALA A 74 1.86 -26.09 -16.70
CA ALA A 74 2.89 -25.64 -15.77
C ALA A 74 3.16 -24.13 -15.90
N GLY A 75 3.28 -23.63 -17.14
CA GLY A 75 3.41 -22.18 -17.37
C GLY A 75 2.16 -21.38 -16.95
N ALA A 76 0.97 -21.97 -17.02
CA ALA A 76 -0.26 -21.35 -16.51
C ALA A 76 -0.24 -21.18 -14.99
N ILE A 77 0.25 -22.20 -14.29
CA ILE A 77 0.36 -22.22 -12.84
C ILE A 77 1.42 -21.20 -12.38
N GLU A 78 2.57 -21.15 -13.05
CA GLU A 78 3.63 -20.16 -12.78
C GLU A 78 3.13 -18.72 -13.01
N HIS A 79 2.42 -18.50 -14.12
CA HIS A 79 1.80 -17.19 -14.40
C HIS A 79 0.76 -16.83 -13.34
N LEU A 80 -0.07 -17.79 -12.91
CA LEU A 80 -1.04 -17.59 -11.85
C LEU A 80 -0.37 -17.26 -10.51
N GLN A 81 0.72 -17.95 -10.15
CA GLN A 81 1.54 -17.64 -8.97
C GLN A 81 2.04 -16.20 -9.00
N TYR A 82 2.66 -15.79 -10.11
CA TYR A 82 3.16 -14.43 -10.27
C TYR A 82 2.04 -13.39 -10.21
N ALA A 83 0.91 -13.65 -10.86
CA ALA A 83 -0.23 -12.74 -10.87
C ALA A 83 -0.84 -12.58 -9.46
N VAL A 84 -0.97 -13.67 -8.70
CA VAL A 84 -1.48 -13.67 -7.32
C VAL A 84 -0.51 -12.90 -6.40
N PHE A 85 0.78 -13.22 -6.46
CA PHE A 85 1.81 -12.52 -5.68
C PHE A 85 1.78 -11.01 -5.97
N ARG A 86 1.87 -10.63 -7.25
CA ARG A 86 1.85 -9.21 -7.64
C ARG A 86 0.56 -8.52 -7.24
N ARG A 87 -0.59 -9.23 -7.25
CA ARG A 87 -1.90 -8.65 -6.94
C ARG A 87 -2.11 -8.35 -5.45
N PHE A 88 -1.53 -9.16 -4.56
CA PHE A 88 -1.81 -9.06 -3.12
C PHE A 88 -0.62 -8.57 -2.29
N GLU A 89 0.61 -8.66 -2.79
CA GLU A 89 1.83 -8.24 -2.08
C GLU A 89 2.40 -6.90 -2.55
N ASN A 90 1.91 -6.34 -3.67
CA ASN A 90 2.44 -5.08 -4.22
C ASN A 90 1.45 -3.92 -4.16
N THR A 91 2.00 -2.71 -4.07
CA THR A 91 1.28 -1.46 -4.31
C THR A 91 1.03 -1.28 -5.80
N LEU A 92 -0.24 -1.28 -6.20
CA LEU A 92 -0.66 -1.24 -7.61
C LEU A 92 -1.65 -0.11 -7.86
N THR A 93 -1.61 0.46 -9.07
CA THR A 93 -2.65 1.37 -9.55
C THR A 93 -3.98 0.63 -9.74
N ARG A 94 -5.10 1.38 -9.82
CA ARG A 94 -6.43 0.80 -10.11
C ARG A 94 -6.43 -0.01 -11.41
N ALA A 95 -5.82 0.51 -12.47
CA ALA A 95 -5.75 -0.15 -13.76
C ALA A 95 -4.92 -1.44 -13.72
N GLU A 96 -3.81 -1.46 -12.96
CA GLU A 96 -3.01 -2.67 -12.77
C GLU A 96 -3.72 -3.74 -11.96
N ARG A 97 -4.45 -3.37 -10.90
CA ARG A 97 -5.27 -4.31 -10.13
C ARG A 97 -6.32 -4.99 -11.01
N ILE A 98 -7.05 -4.20 -11.80
CA ILE A 98 -8.08 -4.72 -12.71
C ILE A 98 -7.43 -5.68 -13.73
N ARG A 99 -6.29 -5.31 -14.32
CA ARG A 99 -5.57 -6.19 -15.26
C ARG A 99 -5.14 -7.50 -14.60
N LEU A 100 -4.64 -7.46 -13.38
CA LEU A 100 -4.21 -8.66 -12.65
C LEU A 100 -5.40 -9.51 -12.20
N ASP A 101 -6.49 -8.91 -11.74
CA ASP A 101 -7.72 -9.63 -11.39
C ASP A 101 -8.27 -10.39 -12.62
N ASN A 102 -8.34 -9.74 -13.78
CA ASN A 102 -8.71 -10.39 -15.04
C ASN A 102 -7.74 -11.50 -15.44
N SER A 103 -6.43 -11.27 -15.24
CA SER A 103 -5.39 -12.24 -15.55
C SER A 103 -5.49 -13.50 -14.67
N ILE A 104 -5.74 -13.31 -13.38
CA ILE A 104 -5.96 -14.40 -12.40
C ILE A 104 -7.21 -15.20 -12.78
N GLU A 105 -8.32 -14.53 -13.08
CA GLU A 105 -9.57 -15.21 -13.45
C GLU A 105 -9.44 -15.98 -14.76
N ASN A 106 -8.81 -15.38 -15.77
CA ASN A 106 -8.54 -16.04 -17.04
C ASN A 106 -7.63 -17.27 -16.86
N ALA A 107 -6.58 -17.17 -16.05
CA ALA A 107 -5.64 -18.25 -15.81
C ALA A 107 -6.32 -19.42 -15.05
N LEU A 108 -7.05 -19.12 -13.98
CA LEU A 108 -7.84 -20.12 -13.24
C LEU A 108 -8.82 -20.84 -14.15
N PHE A 109 -9.57 -20.11 -14.97
CA PHE A 109 -10.54 -20.70 -15.88
C PHE A 109 -9.88 -21.67 -16.87
N LYS A 110 -8.71 -21.29 -17.42
CA LYS A 110 -7.96 -22.14 -18.36
C LYS A 110 -7.41 -23.39 -17.68
N VAL A 111 -6.89 -23.24 -16.45
CA VAL A 111 -6.41 -24.36 -15.62
C VAL A 111 -7.56 -25.32 -15.32
N ASP A 112 -8.71 -24.81 -14.87
CA ASP A 112 -9.89 -25.63 -14.54
C ASP A 112 -10.39 -26.39 -15.76
N ARG A 113 -10.46 -25.73 -16.92
CA ARG A 113 -10.85 -26.36 -18.18
C ARG A 113 -9.88 -27.45 -18.62
N TYR A 114 -8.57 -27.27 -18.37
CA TYR A 114 -7.57 -28.29 -18.67
C TYR A 114 -7.72 -29.48 -17.72
N LEU A 115 -7.79 -29.24 -16.41
CA LEU A 115 -7.90 -30.30 -15.41
C LEU A 115 -9.19 -31.11 -15.52
N ALA A 116 -10.30 -30.49 -15.97
CA ALA A 116 -11.57 -31.17 -16.20
C ALA A 116 -11.52 -32.26 -17.29
N ARG A 117 -10.50 -32.25 -18.15
CA ARG A 117 -10.29 -33.23 -19.23
C ARG A 117 -8.97 -34.01 -19.09
N ALA A 118 -8.20 -33.73 -18.05
CA ALA A 118 -6.95 -34.41 -17.75
C ALA A 118 -7.24 -35.76 -17.08
N ASP A 119 -6.24 -36.65 -17.06
CA ASP A 119 -6.35 -37.91 -16.34
C ASP A 119 -6.20 -37.72 -14.82
N GLU A 120 -6.54 -38.75 -14.04
CA GLU A 120 -6.49 -38.69 -12.57
C GLU A 120 -5.07 -38.43 -12.05
N ALA A 121 -4.04 -38.89 -12.75
CA ALA A 121 -2.64 -38.71 -12.35
C ALA A 121 -2.19 -37.25 -12.50
N GLU A 122 -2.51 -36.61 -13.62
CA GLU A 122 -2.25 -35.18 -13.86
C GLU A 122 -3.05 -34.30 -12.89
N VAL A 123 -4.32 -34.66 -12.62
CA VAL A 123 -5.12 -33.94 -11.63
C VAL A 123 -4.51 -34.06 -10.24
N ALA A 124 -4.13 -35.27 -9.81
CA ALA A 124 -3.52 -35.50 -8.50
C ALA A 124 -2.18 -34.75 -8.34
N ALA A 125 -1.38 -34.67 -9.40
CA ALA A 125 -0.09 -33.97 -9.38
C ALA A 125 -0.24 -32.45 -9.19
N ASN A 126 -1.27 -31.82 -9.80
CA ASN A 126 -1.42 -30.36 -9.83
C ASN A 126 -2.44 -29.83 -8.80
N ALA A 127 -3.34 -30.69 -8.29
CA ALA A 127 -4.36 -30.34 -7.30
C ALA A 127 -3.83 -29.58 -6.06
N PRO A 128 -2.72 -29.99 -5.40
CA PRO A 128 -2.28 -29.31 -4.19
C PRO A 128 -1.80 -27.87 -4.46
N GLU A 129 -1.11 -27.65 -5.57
CA GLU A 129 -0.59 -26.34 -5.95
C GLU A 129 -1.74 -25.38 -6.35
N VAL A 130 -2.68 -25.86 -7.16
CA VAL A 130 -3.87 -25.10 -7.54
C VAL A 130 -4.75 -24.80 -6.32
N ALA A 131 -4.89 -25.74 -5.38
CA ALA A 131 -5.62 -25.52 -4.12
C ALA A 131 -4.97 -24.43 -3.26
N THR A 132 -3.63 -24.43 -3.18
CA THR A 132 -2.86 -23.40 -2.46
C THR A 132 -3.07 -22.02 -3.06
N LEU A 133 -3.01 -21.91 -4.40
CA LEU A 133 -3.27 -20.64 -5.09
C LEU A 133 -4.68 -20.13 -4.87
N ARG A 134 -5.68 -21.01 -4.93
CA ARG A 134 -7.08 -20.66 -4.63
C ARG A 134 -7.26 -20.15 -3.20
N ALA A 135 -6.58 -20.76 -2.24
CA ALA A 135 -6.58 -20.29 -0.85
C ALA A 135 -5.98 -18.89 -0.73
N ALA A 136 -4.80 -18.65 -1.34
CA ALA A 136 -4.16 -17.34 -1.35
C ALA A 136 -5.02 -16.26 -2.03
N ILE A 137 -5.70 -16.58 -3.12
CA ILE A 137 -6.64 -15.65 -3.79
C ILE A 137 -7.81 -15.31 -2.88
N ARG A 138 -8.42 -16.31 -2.22
CA ARG A 138 -9.54 -16.10 -1.29
C ARG A 138 -9.12 -15.22 -0.13
N GLU A 139 -8.03 -15.55 0.55
CA GLU A 139 -7.50 -14.79 1.68
C GLU A 139 -7.10 -13.36 1.27
N GLY A 140 -6.44 -13.22 0.11
CA GLY A 140 -6.08 -11.92 -0.45
C GLY A 140 -7.30 -11.06 -0.78
N ARG A 141 -8.35 -11.65 -1.37
CA ARG A 141 -9.64 -10.96 -1.65
C ARG A 141 -10.36 -10.58 -0.37
N GLU A 142 -10.46 -11.48 0.60
CA GLU A 142 -11.08 -11.20 1.90
C GLU A 142 -10.34 -10.09 2.65
N LYS A 143 -9.00 -10.15 2.72
CA LYS A 143 -8.19 -9.10 3.33
C LYS A 143 -8.40 -7.76 2.63
N ALA A 144 -8.39 -7.74 1.28
CA ALA A 144 -8.64 -6.53 0.51
C ALA A 144 -10.05 -5.97 0.75
N GLU A 145 -11.07 -6.82 0.84
CA GLU A 145 -12.45 -6.41 1.09
C GLU A 145 -12.67 -5.92 2.52
N ARG A 146 -12.08 -6.59 3.52
CA ARG A 146 -12.06 -6.14 4.92
C ARG A 146 -11.40 -4.76 5.02
N MET A 147 -10.24 -4.57 4.40
CA MET A 147 -9.56 -3.27 4.37
C MET A 147 -10.37 -2.20 3.63
N ARG A 148 -11.01 -2.52 2.50
CA ARG A 148 -11.90 -1.59 1.80
C ARG A 148 -13.12 -1.22 2.63
N THR A 149 -13.72 -2.18 3.32
CA THR A 149 -14.87 -1.96 4.19
C THR A 149 -14.47 -1.12 5.40
N GLN A 150 -13.30 -1.37 5.99
CA GLN A 150 -12.77 -0.57 7.08
C GLN A 150 -12.43 0.85 6.63
N ALA A 151 -11.75 1.01 5.49
CA ALA A 151 -11.46 2.32 4.90
C ALA A 151 -12.75 3.06 4.52
N ARG A 152 -13.75 2.38 3.95
CA ARG A 152 -15.06 2.96 3.65
C ARG A 152 -15.83 3.31 4.91
N ARG A 153 -15.73 2.52 5.98
CA ARG A 153 -16.29 2.87 7.30
C ARG A 153 -15.58 4.09 7.87
N ALA A 154 -14.26 4.19 7.72
CA ALA A 154 -13.48 5.35 8.14
C ALA A 154 -13.83 6.59 7.28
N GLU A 155 -13.99 6.45 5.96
CA GLU A 155 -14.44 7.49 5.04
C GLU A 155 -15.90 7.91 5.31
N LEU A 156 -16.79 6.97 5.65
CA LEU A 156 -18.17 7.26 6.05
C LEU A 156 -18.21 7.93 7.43
N LYS A 157 -17.37 7.51 8.38
CA LYS A 157 -17.14 8.21 9.65
C LYS A 157 -16.59 9.63 9.38
N LEU A 158 -15.66 9.80 8.43
CA LEU A 158 -15.09 11.08 7.97
C LEU A 158 -16.13 11.98 7.29
N ALA A 159 -16.96 11.44 6.40
CA ALA A 159 -18.05 12.16 5.76
C ALA A 159 -19.11 12.58 6.81
N GLN A 160 -19.33 11.73 7.82
CA GLN A 160 -20.13 12.06 8.99
C GLN A 160 -19.48 13.12 9.88
N LEU A 161 -18.15 13.33 9.89
CA LEU A 161 -17.48 14.37 10.70
C LEU A 161 -18.07 15.77 10.44
N THR A 162 -18.57 16.09 9.26
CA THR A 162 -19.26 17.39 9.02
C THR A 162 -20.63 17.51 9.71
N THR A 163 -21.08 16.44 10.38
CA THR A 163 -22.33 16.28 11.13
C THR A 163 -22.16 15.72 12.54
N LEU A 164 -20.94 15.33 12.97
CA LEU A 164 -20.70 14.78 14.30
C LEU A 164 -20.82 15.84 15.40
N SER A 165 -21.18 15.39 16.60
CA SER A 165 -21.04 16.19 17.81
C SER A 165 -19.57 16.27 18.23
N PRO A 166 -19.17 17.28 19.02
CA PRO A 166 -17.79 17.42 19.52
C PRO A 166 -17.26 16.14 20.19
N GLU A 167 -18.10 15.45 20.96
CA GLU A 167 -17.73 14.26 21.72
C GLU A 167 -17.40 13.08 20.79
N THR A 168 -18.19 12.87 19.74
CA THR A 168 -17.90 11.82 18.75
C THR A 168 -16.66 12.14 17.90
N PHE A 169 -16.32 13.42 17.74
CA PHE A 169 -15.07 13.82 17.09
C PHE A 169 -13.86 13.45 17.96
N GLU A 170 -13.91 13.70 19.26
CA GLU A 170 -12.87 13.31 20.22
C GLU A 170 -12.66 11.78 20.23
N GLU A 171 -13.75 11.01 20.30
CA GLU A 171 -13.71 9.53 20.23
C GLU A 171 -13.05 9.04 18.93
N PHE A 172 -13.37 9.66 17.79
CA PHE A 172 -12.77 9.30 16.51
C PHE A 172 -11.26 9.59 16.48
N VAL A 173 -10.84 10.73 17.01
CA VAL A 173 -9.41 11.09 17.10
C VAL A 173 -8.68 10.13 18.04
N ALA A 174 -9.32 9.69 19.12
CA ALA A 174 -8.77 8.65 20.01
C ALA A 174 -8.51 7.33 19.25
N GLU A 175 -9.52 6.80 18.54
CA GLU A 175 -9.39 5.58 17.72
C GLU A 175 -8.26 5.72 16.67
N LEU A 176 -8.13 6.91 16.06
CA LEU A 176 -7.07 7.18 15.09
C LEU A 176 -5.67 7.08 15.74
N PHE A 177 -5.45 7.72 16.89
CA PHE A 177 -4.15 7.66 17.57
C PHE A 177 -3.83 6.26 18.11
N GLU A 178 -4.83 5.50 18.56
CA GLU A 178 -4.65 4.08 18.90
C GLU A 178 -4.17 3.27 17.69
N SER A 179 -4.78 3.50 16.52
CA SER A 179 -4.38 2.82 15.27
C SER A 179 -2.96 3.18 14.81
N LEU A 180 -2.48 4.38 15.18
CA LEU A 180 -1.11 4.84 14.98
C LEU A 180 -0.11 4.29 16.02
N GLY A 181 -0.59 3.50 17.00
CA GLY A 181 0.22 2.81 17.99
C GLY A 181 0.54 3.65 19.24
N TYR A 182 -0.32 4.62 19.57
CA TYR A 182 -0.31 5.30 20.86
C TYR A 182 -1.23 4.57 21.83
N GLU A 183 -0.88 4.59 23.12
CA GLU A 183 -1.84 4.34 24.17
C GLU A 183 -2.61 5.64 24.43
N VAL A 184 -3.93 5.57 24.47
CA VAL A 184 -4.81 6.74 24.57
C VAL A 184 -5.63 6.67 25.86
N GLU A 185 -5.62 7.77 26.61
CA GLU A 185 -6.46 7.99 27.78
C GLU A 185 -7.35 9.20 27.49
N GLN A 186 -8.68 9.02 27.54
CA GLN A 186 -9.62 10.12 27.39
C GLN A 186 -9.66 10.92 28.70
N THR A 187 -9.38 12.22 28.61
CA THR A 187 -9.50 13.16 29.72
C THR A 187 -10.85 13.83 29.62
N GLY A 188 -11.94 13.10 29.88
CA GLY A 188 -13.29 13.65 29.76
C GLY A 188 -13.79 14.34 31.03
N GLY A 189 -14.37 15.55 30.92
CA GLY A 189 -15.24 16.14 31.93
C GLY A 189 -15.39 17.66 31.92
N SER A 190 -16.48 18.21 32.49
CA SER A 190 -16.60 19.66 32.67
C SER A 190 -15.58 20.16 33.69
N GLY A 191 -14.43 20.65 33.21
CA GLY A 191 -13.29 21.05 34.02
C GLY A 191 -11.93 20.91 33.31
N ASP A 192 -11.94 20.51 32.04
CA ASP A 192 -10.73 20.17 31.28
C ASP A 192 -9.67 21.27 31.32
N GLU A 193 -8.45 20.84 31.63
CA GLU A 193 -7.23 21.65 31.65
C GLU A 193 -6.81 22.11 30.24
N GLY A 194 -7.69 22.01 29.24
CA GLY A 194 -7.44 22.35 27.83
C GLY A 194 -6.82 21.22 27.00
N ALA A 195 -7.17 19.97 27.30
CA ALA A 195 -6.83 18.78 26.52
C ALA A 195 -7.94 17.73 26.62
N ASP A 196 -8.25 17.07 25.51
CA ASP A 196 -9.33 16.08 25.44
C ASP A 196 -8.79 14.64 25.51
N LEU A 197 -7.55 14.43 25.03
CA LEU A 197 -6.87 13.14 25.10
C LEU A 197 -5.45 13.28 25.65
N ARG A 198 -5.01 12.26 26.37
CA ARG A 198 -3.62 12.05 26.74
C ARG A 198 -3.08 10.82 26.01
N LEU A 199 -1.94 11.00 25.36
CA LEU A 199 -1.26 9.97 24.58
C LEU A 199 0.01 9.54 25.28
N ARG A 200 0.29 8.24 25.28
CA ARG A 200 1.56 7.68 25.74
C ARG A 200 2.12 6.74 24.69
N ARG A 201 3.42 6.86 24.41
CA ARG A 201 4.13 5.90 23.57
C ARG A 201 5.57 5.80 24.03
N LYS A 202 5.95 4.64 24.59
CA LYS A 202 7.23 4.45 25.30
C LYS A 202 7.36 5.51 26.40
N ASP A 203 8.44 6.28 26.38
CA ASP A 203 8.74 7.35 27.35
C ASP A 203 8.16 8.71 26.96
N MET A 204 7.47 8.79 25.81
CA MET A 204 6.87 10.03 25.34
C MET A 204 5.42 10.16 25.81
N VAL A 205 5.11 11.32 26.39
CA VAL A 205 3.75 11.75 26.76
C VAL A 205 3.36 12.93 25.88
N ALA A 206 2.20 12.86 25.25
CA ALA A 206 1.62 13.94 24.48
C ALA A 206 0.17 14.18 24.89
N ILE A 207 -0.37 15.34 24.53
CA ILE A 207 -1.79 15.67 24.70
C ILE A 207 -2.41 16.05 23.38
N VAL A 208 -3.73 15.86 23.26
CA VAL A 208 -4.51 16.24 22.08
C VAL A 208 -5.61 17.19 22.51
N GLN A 209 -5.73 18.30 21.80
CA GLN A 209 -6.95 19.10 21.80
C GLN A 209 -7.63 18.92 20.45
N CYS A 210 -8.84 18.38 20.48
CA CYS A 210 -9.78 18.31 19.40
C CYS A 210 -10.62 19.57 19.41
N LYS A 211 -10.74 20.21 18.24
CA LYS A 211 -11.62 21.35 18.06
C LYS A 211 -12.49 21.16 16.85
N TYR A 212 -13.76 20.89 17.11
CA TYR A 212 -14.76 20.78 16.08
C TYR A 212 -15.20 22.17 15.59
N HIS A 213 -14.82 22.55 14.37
CA HIS A 213 -15.20 23.82 13.76
C HIS A 213 -15.75 23.61 12.36
N LYS A 214 -17.04 23.95 12.15
CA LYS A 214 -17.72 23.77 10.86
C LYS A 214 -17.33 24.80 9.79
N ARG A 215 -16.98 26.05 10.18
CA ARG A 215 -16.78 27.17 9.23
C ARG A 215 -15.76 28.23 9.67
N GLY A 216 -14.90 27.95 10.65
CA GLY A 216 -14.00 28.94 11.23
C GLY A 216 -12.52 28.53 11.18
N VAL A 217 -11.66 29.44 10.74
CA VAL A 217 -10.20 29.24 10.74
C VAL A 217 -9.67 29.34 12.16
N VAL A 218 -8.86 28.37 12.57
CA VAL A 218 -8.21 28.37 13.90
C VAL A 218 -7.05 29.36 13.92
N GLY A 219 -7.12 30.31 14.85
CA GLY A 219 -6.15 31.39 15.02
C GLY A 219 -5.04 31.06 16.03
N SER A 220 -3.96 31.84 16.01
CA SER A 220 -2.88 31.74 16.99
C SER A 220 -3.30 31.88 18.46
N PRO A 221 -4.33 32.65 18.86
CA PRO A 221 -4.72 32.74 20.27
C PRO A 221 -5.16 31.41 20.88
N GLU A 222 -5.72 30.51 20.07
CA GLU A 222 -6.15 29.20 20.56
C GLU A 222 -4.97 28.28 20.79
N LEU A 223 -3.98 28.34 19.90
CA LEU A 223 -2.74 27.57 20.03
C LEU A 223 -1.87 28.07 21.18
N GLN A 224 -1.87 29.38 21.45
CA GLN A 224 -1.22 29.96 22.63
C GLN A 224 -1.82 29.44 23.94
N LYS A 225 -3.16 29.32 23.99
CA LYS A 225 -3.83 28.71 25.15
C LYS A 225 -3.45 27.24 25.30
N PHE A 226 -3.50 26.48 24.20
CA PHE A 226 -3.14 25.08 24.20
C PHE A 226 -1.68 24.83 24.60
N LEU A 227 -0.76 25.70 24.18
CA LEU A 227 0.63 25.65 24.62
C LEU A 227 0.76 25.74 26.15
N GLY A 228 -0.06 26.58 26.79
CA GLY A 228 -0.16 26.64 28.24
C GLY A 228 -0.50 25.28 28.86
N THR A 229 -1.44 24.55 28.27
CA THR A 229 -1.80 23.19 28.70
C THR A 229 -0.68 22.18 28.46
N VAL A 230 0.02 22.25 27.31
CA VAL A 230 1.19 21.39 27.03
C VAL A 230 2.24 21.53 28.13
N HIS A 231 2.53 22.77 28.54
CA HIS A 231 3.48 23.04 29.62
C HIS A 231 2.95 22.63 31.00
N HIS A 232 1.67 22.91 31.29
CA HIS A 232 1.05 22.56 32.57
C HIS A 232 1.09 21.05 32.82
N THR A 233 0.71 20.27 31.82
CA THR A 233 0.68 18.80 31.86
C THR A 233 2.07 18.15 31.76
N ARG A 234 3.13 18.95 31.57
CA ARG A 234 4.50 18.51 31.30
C ARG A 234 4.58 17.51 30.13
N SER A 235 3.76 17.75 29.12
CA SER A 235 3.74 16.94 27.92
C SER A 235 4.91 17.30 27.01
N HIS A 236 5.47 16.30 26.36
CA HIS A 236 6.60 16.48 25.45
C HIS A 236 6.13 17.09 24.12
N LYS A 237 4.87 16.85 23.75
CA LYS A 237 4.26 17.32 22.50
C LYS A 237 2.75 17.52 22.67
N GLY A 238 2.20 18.48 21.93
CA GLY A 238 0.76 18.66 21.77
C GLY A 238 0.33 18.39 20.33
N PHE A 239 -0.84 17.78 20.14
CA PHE A 239 -1.51 17.69 18.85
C PHE A 239 -2.77 18.54 18.88
N PHE A 240 -2.90 19.48 17.95
CA PHE A 240 -4.10 20.27 17.79
C PHE A 240 -4.85 19.80 16.55
N VAL A 241 -6.01 19.19 16.76
CA VAL A 241 -6.77 18.50 15.72
C VAL A 241 -8.06 19.25 15.42
N THR A 242 -8.29 19.59 14.16
CA THR A 242 -9.52 20.27 13.74
C THR A 242 -10.02 19.77 12.40
N THR A 243 -11.34 19.83 12.21
CA THR A 243 -11.98 19.60 10.91
C THR A 243 -11.89 20.80 9.97
N SER A 244 -11.45 21.96 10.48
CA SER A 244 -11.27 23.18 9.69
C SER A 244 -9.81 23.39 9.26
N SER A 245 -9.46 24.61 8.87
CA SER A 245 -8.10 25.02 8.52
C SER A 245 -7.48 25.91 9.59
N PHE A 246 -6.15 25.99 9.58
CA PHE A 246 -5.39 26.91 10.42
C PHE A 246 -5.07 28.19 9.66
N SER A 247 -4.92 29.29 10.40
CA SER A 247 -4.43 30.55 9.84
C SER A 247 -2.92 30.51 9.64
N LEU A 248 -2.39 31.32 8.72
CA LEU A 248 -0.94 31.45 8.53
C LEU A 248 -0.22 31.89 9.83
N ALA A 249 -0.88 32.71 10.66
CA ALA A 249 -0.35 33.10 11.96
C ALA A 249 -0.28 31.93 12.96
N ALA A 250 -1.23 31.00 12.89
CA ALA A 250 -1.25 29.78 13.69
C ALA A 250 -0.11 28.82 13.26
N GLU A 251 0.09 28.64 11.95
CA GLU A 251 1.19 27.84 11.40
C GLU A 251 2.56 28.40 11.80
N ARG A 252 2.74 29.73 11.69
CA ARG A 252 3.97 30.40 12.13
C ARG A 252 4.23 30.24 13.63
N PHE A 253 3.17 30.28 14.43
CA PHE A 253 3.29 30.11 15.87
C PHE A 253 3.80 28.70 16.22
N VAL A 254 3.23 27.64 15.65
CA VAL A 254 3.65 26.27 16.00
C VAL A 254 5.05 25.90 15.52
N ALA A 255 5.60 26.61 14.52
CA ALA A 255 6.95 26.34 14.02
C ALA A 255 8.02 26.47 15.12
N GLU A 256 7.75 27.24 16.17
CA GLU A 256 8.67 27.47 17.30
C GLU A 256 8.27 26.69 18.56
N HIS A 257 7.19 25.90 18.53
CA HIS A 257 6.59 25.28 19.70
C HIS A 257 6.35 23.77 19.50
N PRO A 258 6.30 22.96 20.57
CA PRO A 258 6.11 21.51 20.46
C PRO A 258 4.65 21.14 20.19
N ILE A 259 4.02 21.77 19.19
CA ILE A 259 2.63 21.55 18.79
C ILE A 259 2.60 21.12 17.32
N GLU A 260 1.90 20.03 17.03
CA GLU A 260 1.64 19.57 15.66
C GLU A 260 0.18 19.86 15.29
N LEU A 261 -0.02 20.43 14.11
CA LEU A 261 -1.32 20.78 13.58
C LEU A 261 -1.85 19.66 12.69
N ILE A 262 -3.10 19.24 12.94
CA ILE A 262 -3.80 18.23 12.13
C ILE A 262 -5.11 18.86 11.68
N ASP A 263 -5.14 19.32 10.43
CA ASP A 263 -6.33 19.88 9.78
C ASP A 263 -7.15 18.79 9.07
N GLY A 264 -8.28 19.16 8.48
CA GLY A 264 -9.16 18.22 7.77
C GLY A 264 -8.43 17.37 6.71
N PRO A 265 -7.69 17.97 5.77
CA PRO A 265 -6.87 17.24 4.80
C PRO A 265 -5.85 16.29 5.46
N ARG A 266 -5.10 16.76 6.46
CA ARG A 266 -4.11 15.93 7.16
C ARG A 266 -4.75 14.77 7.93
N LEU A 267 -5.93 14.99 8.49
CA LEU A 267 -6.71 13.94 9.15
C LEU A 267 -7.09 12.82 8.16
N VAL A 268 -7.48 13.18 6.93
CA VAL A 268 -7.76 12.21 5.87
C VAL A 268 -6.50 11.42 5.51
N GLU A 269 -5.35 12.08 5.38
CA GLU A 269 -4.07 11.40 5.11
C GLU A 269 -3.71 10.42 6.22
N LEU A 270 -3.83 10.84 7.49
CA LEU A 270 -3.53 9.98 8.65
C LEU A 270 -4.47 8.78 8.71
N VAL A 271 -5.75 8.96 8.40
CA VAL A 271 -6.73 7.87 8.32
C VAL A 271 -6.38 6.91 7.20
N GLN A 272 -6.00 7.40 6.03
CA GLN A 272 -5.55 6.54 4.93
C GLN A 272 -4.25 5.80 5.28
N HIS A 273 -3.34 6.44 6.02
CA HIS A 273 -2.09 5.84 6.43
C HIS A 273 -2.26 4.79 7.54
N ALA A 274 -3.14 5.03 8.51
CA ALA A 274 -3.33 4.17 9.67
C ALA A 274 -4.41 3.09 9.46
N MET A 275 -5.44 3.41 8.66
CA MET A 275 -6.63 2.57 8.46
C MET A 275 -6.91 2.22 6.98
N GLY A 276 -6.06 2.65 6.05
CA GLY A 276 -6.19 2.35 4.63
C GLY A 276 -5.61 0.99 4.20
N PRO A 277 -5.96 0.50 2.99
CA PRO A 277 -5.46 -0.76 2.47
C PRO A 277 -3.95 -0.69 2.16
N GLY A 278 -3.14 -1.43 2.93
CA GLY A 278 -1.67 -1.41 2.81
C GLY A 278 -0.95 -0.54 3.85
N ALA A 279 -1.69 -0.01 4.83
CA ALA A 279 -1.14 0.58 6.05
C ALA A 279 -0.19 -0.43 6.72
N ARG A 280 1.12 -0.26 6.50
CA ARG A 280 2.09 -0.96 7.34
C ARG A 280 1.91 -0.38 8.74
N ARG A 281 1.75 -1.24 9.75
CA ARG A 281 2.11 -0.90 11.14
C ARG A 281 3.64 -0.77 11.23
N GLU A 282 4.24 -0.02 10.33
CA GLU A 282 5.66 0.33 10.41
C GLU A 282 5.75 1.57 11.31
N PRO A 283 6.73 1.62 12.22
CA PRO A 283 7.05 2.87 12.88
C PRO A 283 7.60 3.83 11.82
N LEU A 284 6.93 4.96 11.59
CA LEU A 284 7.42 6.01 10.70
C LEU A 284 7.17 7.38 11.36
N PRO A 285 8.01 8.41 11.15
CA PRO A 285 9.36 8.48 10.57
C PRO A 285 10.43 8.93 11.60
N ALA A 286 11.72 8.83 11.23
CA ALA A 286 12.86 9.31 12.01
C ALA A 286 13.10 10.83 11.84
N TRP A 287 12.07 11.64 12.07
CA TRP A 287 12.23 13.09 12.26
C TRP A 287 11.93 13.44 13.72
N PHE A 288 12.72 12.81 14.58
CA PHE A 288 12.91 13.14 15.99
C PHE A 288 14.38 13.52 16.17
#